data_AF-A0A9P7ND23-F1
#
_entry.id   AF-A0A9P7ND23-F1
#
_cell.length_a   1.000
_cell.length_b   1.000
_cell.length_c   1.000
_cell.angle_alpha   90.00
_cell.angle_beta   90.00
_cell.angle_gamma   90.00
#
_symmetry.space_group_name_H-M   'P 1'
#
loop_
_entity.id
_entity.type
_entity.pdbx_description
1 polymer ?
#
loop_
_entity_poly.entity_id
_entity_poly.type
_entity_poly.pdbx_seq_one_letter_code
_entity_poly.pdbx_strand_id
1 'polypeptide(L)'
;MPPRIRFALPRRVFYSTQTEPLIRVTNLRAPSTGHIRVLELNLPKTRNAISRALLAALRSEVDDVQRQYGPDGQETGLHLEESSAGGDVGPTRALVLASAVEACFCAGADLKERRGFTQAECVFP
;
A
#
# COMPACT_ATOMS: atom_id res chain seq x y z
N MET A 1 38.00 50.23 11.36
CA MET A 1 37.05 49.17 11.77
C MET A 1 37.33 47.92 10.95
N PRO A 2 37.59 46.74 11.54
CA PRO A 2 37.81 45.53 10.76
C PRO A 2 36.47 44.84 10.44
N PRO A 3 36.32 44.20 9.26
CA PRO A 3 35.10 43.49 8.90
C PRO A 3 35.01 42.15 9.63
N ARG A 4 33.86 41.88 10.24
CA ARG A 4 33.54 40.60 10.90
C ARG A 4 33.10 39.58 9.85
N ILE A 5 33.95 38.60 9.57
CA ILE A 5 33.62 37.44 8.74
C ILE A 5 32.75 36.48 9.55
N ARG A 6 31.49 36.32 9.15
CA ARG A 6 30.56 35.35 9.76
C ARG A 6 30.77 34.00 9.09
N PHE A 7 31.32 33.03 9.82
CA PHE A 7 31.33 31.63 9.40
C PHE A 7 29.92 31.05 9.54
N ALA A 8 29.26 30.81 8.42
CA ALA A 8 27.99 30.08 8.39
C ALA A 8 28.27 28.60 8.63
N LEU A 9 27.65 28.01 9.66
CA LEU A 9 27.70 26.57 9.89
C LEU A 9 26.93 25.85 8.76
N PRO A 10 27.45 24.73 8.21
CA PRO A 10 26.77 23.99 7.18
C PRO A 10 25.48 23.39 7.75
N ARG A 11 24.35 23.82 7.20
CA ARG A 11 23.02 23.31 7.53
C ARG A 11 22.91 21.89 6.94
N ARG A 12 22.91 20.86 7.79
CA ARG A 12 22.64 19.48 7.37
C ARG A 12 21.22 19.40 6.81
N VAL A 13 21.11 19.17 5.51
CA VAL A 13 19.84 18.87 4.84
C VAL A 13 19.65 17.36 4.93
N PHE A 14 18.64 16.93 5.69
CA PHE A 14 18.19 15.54 5.67
C PHE A 14 17.32 15.36 4.42
N TYR A 15 17.86 14.72 3.38
CA TYR A 15 17.07 14.30 2.23
C TYR A 15 16.27 13.06 2.64
N SER A 16 14.96 13.23 2.86
CA SER A 16 14.03 12.10 2.92
C SER A 16 13.76 11.64 1.50
N THR A 17 14.22 10.43 1.13
CA THR A 17 13.77 9.81 -0.12
C THR A 17 12.32 9.39 0.07
N GLN A 18 11.40 10.11 -0.58
CA GLN A 18 9.98 9.74 -0.59
C GLN A 18 9.88 8.31 -1.15
N THR A 19 9.54 7.36 -0.27
CA THR A 19 9.38 5.97 -0.67
C THR A 19 7.97 5.83 -1.19
N GLU A 20 7.84 5.59 -2.49
CA GLU A 20 6.56 5.26 -3.13
C GLU A 20 5.91 4.06 -2.41
N PRO A 21 4.59 4.06 -2.24
CA PRO A 21 3.91 2.96 -1.58
C PRO A 21 4.04 1.67 -2.41
N LEU A 22 4.17 0.54 -1.71
CA LEU A 22 4.27 -0.79 -2.32
C LEU A 22 2.98 -1.22 -3.03
N ILE A 23 1.85 -0.67 -2.59
CA ILE A 23 0.52 -0.86 -3.16
C ILE A 23 -0.09 0.52 -3.38
N ARG A 24 -0.52 0.80 -4.61
CA ARG A 24 -1.30 1.99 -4.93
C ARG A 24 -2.78 1.66 -4.78
N VAL A 25 -3.50 2.51 -4.06
CA VAL A 25 -4.94 2.34 -3.80
C VAL A 25 -5.71 3.40 -4.59
N THR A 26 -6.60 2.96 -5.47
CA THR A 26 -7.52 3.83 -6.20
C THR A 26 -8.94 3.37 -5.93
N ASN A 27 -9.80 4.29 -5.47
CA ASN A 27 -11.22 4.01 -5.27
C ASN A 27 -12.03 4.63 -6.41
N LEU A 28 -12.73 3.80 -7.16
CA LEU A 28 -13.60 4.21 -8.27
C LEU A 28 -15.04 4.16 -7.80
N ARG A 29 -15.72 5.32 -7.76
CA ARG A 29 -17.12 5.38 -7.34
C ARG A 29 -18.02 4.56 -8.27
N ALA A 30 -18.91 3.77 -7.66
CA ALA A 30 -19.93 3.06 -8.41
C ALA A 30 -21.16 3.97 -8.63
N PRO A 31 -21.90 3.81 -9.74
CA PRO A 31 -23.08 4.64 -10.01
C PRO A 31 -24.26 4.46 -9.03
N SER A 32 -24.33 3.30 -8.35
CA SER A 32 -25.48 2.93 -7.50
C SER A 32 -25.15 3.02 -6.01
N THR A 33 -24.23 2.17 -5.54
CA THR A 33 -23.83 2.12 -4.12
C THR A 33 -22.35 1.75 -4.02
N GLY A 34 -21.67 2.38 -3.06
CA GLY A 34 -20.29 2.03 -2.76
C GLY A 34 -19.28 2.38 -3.85
N HIS A 35 -18.15 1.67 -3.83
CA HIS A 35 -17.06 1.84 -4.77
C HIS A 35 -16.35 0.54 -5.12
N ILE A 36 -15.59 0.58 -6.21
CA ILE A 36 -14.62 -0.44 -6.58
C ILE A 36 -13.26 0.01 -6.05
N ARG A 37 -12.60 -0.82 -5.24
CA ARG A 37 -11.25 -0.57 -4.75
C ARG A 37 -10.25 -1.29 -5.64
N VAL A 38 -9.31 -0.56 -6.22
CA VAL A 38 -8.24 -1.08 -7.07
C VAL A 38 -6.94 -1.02 -6.28
N LEU A 39 -6.32 -2.17 -6.06
CA LEU A 39 -5.01 -2.31 -5.44
C LEU A 39 -3.98 -2.68 -6.51
N GLU A 40 -3.04 -1.77 -6.78
CA GLU A 40 -2.00 -1.99 -7.78
C GLU A 40 -0.66 -2.26 -7.11
N LEU A 41 -0.06 -3.43 -7.40
CA LEU A 41 1.29 -3.77 -6.93
C LEU A 41 2.33 -2.88 -7.62
N ASN A 42 3.18 -2.19 -6.84
CA ASN A 42 4.09 -1.14 -7.31
C ASN A 42 5.55 -1.39 -6.89
N LEU A 43 6.08 -2.55 -7.28
CA LEU A 43 7.45 -2.99 -7.02
C LEU A 43 8.18 -3.33 -8.34
N PRO A 44 8.42 -2.34 -9.22
CA PRO A 44 9.01 -2.57 -10.54
C PRO A 44 10.39 -3.23 -10.49
N LYS A 45 11.22 -2.86 -9.50
CA LYS A 45 12.58 -3.37 -9.34
C LYS A 45 12.64 -4.88 -9.05
N THR A 46 11.60 -5.43 -8.44
CA THR A 46 11.50 -6.86 -8.10
C THR A 46 10.40 -7.57 -8.88
N ARG A 47 9.83 -6.93 -9.92
CA ARG A 47 8.71 -7.49 -10.71
C ARG A 47 7.53 -7.92 -9.82
N ASN A 48 7.21 -7.11 -8.82
CA ASN A 48 6.20 -7.41 -7.82
C ASN A 48 6.39 -8.78 -7.16
N ALA A 49 7.65 -9.15 -6.87
CA ALA A 49 7.93 -10.33 -6.07
C ALA A 49 7.29 -10.18 -4.69
N ILE A 50 6.65 -11.27 -4.23
CA ILE A 50 5.90 -11.34 -2.98
C ILE A 50 6.90 -11.44 -1.83
N SER A 51 7.28 -10.28 -1.32
CA SER A 51 8.08 -10.09 -0.11
C SER A 51 7.20 -10.02 1.13
N ARG A 52 7.80 -10.15 2.33
CA ARG A 52 7.08 -9.95 3.61
C ARG A 52 6.45 -8.57 3.72
N ALA A 53 7.17 -7.54 3.27
CA ALA A 53 6.68 -6.17 3.27
C ALA A 53 5.46 -6.00 2.34
N LEU A 54 5.49 -6.59 1.15
CA LEU A 54 4.35 -6.55 0.22
C LEU A 54 3.15 -7.30 0.78
N LEU A 55 3.37 -8.47 1.40
CA LEU A 55 2.29 -9.23 2.06
C LEU A 55 1.67 -8.45 3.22
N ALA A 56 2.48 -7.78 4.04
CA ALA A 56 1.97 -6.95 5.14
C ALA A 56 1.12 -5.79 4.63
N ALA A 57 1.58 -5.10 3.57
CA ALA A 57 0.82 -4.03 2.93
C ALA A 57 -0.50 -4.56 2.34
N LEU A 58 -0.46 -5.67 1.60
CA LEU A 58 -1.65 -6.25 0.97
C LEU A 58 -2.67 -6.72 2.02
N ARG A 59 -2.18 -7.31 3.10
CA ARG A 59 -3.02 -7.75 4.22
C ARG A 59 -3.71 -6.57 4.89
N SER A 60 -3.01 -5.46 5.11
CA SER A 60 -3.63 -4.25 5.66
C SER A 60 -4.81 -3.78 4.80
N GLU A 61 -4.65 -3.73 3.47
CA GLU A 61 -5.73 -3.29 2.58
C GLU A 61 -6.90 -4.28 2.52
N VAL A 62 -6.61 -5.59 2.61
CA VAL A 62 -7.66 -6.62 2.66
C VAL A 62 -8.40 -6.58 4.00
N ASP A 63 -7.68 -6.43 5.12
CA ASP A 63 -8.28 -6.29 6.45
C ASP A 63 -9.14 -5.02 6.52
N ASP A 64 -8.74 -3.93 5.84
CA ASP A 64 -9.53 -2.71 5.71
C ASP A 64 -10.84 -2.92 4.95
N VAL A 65 -10.85 -3.77 3.91
CA VAL A 65 -12.08 -4.16 3.20
C VAL A 65 -12.93 -5.09 4.07
N GLN A 66 -12.30 -6.05 4.75
CA GLN A 66 -12.99 -7.00 5.62
C GLN A 66 -13.75 -6.30 6.75
N ARG A 67 -13.18 -5.25 7.36
CA ARG A 67 -13.83 -4.48 8.45
C ARG A 67 -15.13 -3.77 8.04
N GLN A 68 -15.37 -3.61 6.74
CA GLN A 68 -16.60 -3.01 6.20
C GLN A 68 -17.79 -3.99 6.26
N TYR A 69 -17.52 -5.27 6.54
CA TYR A 69 -18.50 -6.33 6.57
C TYR A 69 -18.44 -7.14 7.87
N GLY A 70 -19.61 -7.50 8.41
CA GLY A 70 -19.75 -8.37 9.55
C GLY A 70 -19.50 -9.84 9.21
N PRO A 71 -19.51 -10.74 10.20
CA PRO A 71 -19.27 -12.18 10.00
C PRO A 71 -20.30 -12.82 9.05
N ASP A 72 -21.52 -12.30 9.00
CA ASP A 72 -22.60 -12.77 8.13
C ASP A 72 -22.69 -12.01 6.79
N GLY A 73 -21.67 -11.22 6.45
CA GLY A 73 -21.60 -10.45 5.21
C GLY A 73 -22.44 -9.17 5.18
N GLN A 74 -23.02 -8.76 6.32
CA GLN A 74 -23.77 -7.51 6.45
C GLN A 74 -22.84 -6.29 6.50
N GLU A 75 -23.23 -5.19 5.87
CA GLU A 75 -22.48 -3.93 5.93
C GLU A 75 -22.46 -3.37 7.36
N THR A 76 -21.28 -3.02 7.87
CA THR A 76 -21.12 -2.49 9.23
C THR A 76 -21.30 -0.97 9.32
N GLY A 77 -21.48 -0.30 8.17
CA GLY A 77 -21.46 1.16 8.07
C GLY A 77 -20.07 1.78 8.22
N LEU A 78 -19.03 0.96 8.44
CA LEU A 78 -17.64 1.41 8.48
C LEU A 78 -17.11 1.51 7.05
N HIS A 79 -17.31 2.66 6.42
CA HIS A 79 -16.82 2.97 5.07
C HIS A 79 -15.90 4.19 5.10
N LEU A 80 -15.09 4.35 4.06
CA LEU A 80 -14.12 5.45 3.99
C LEU A 80 -14.89 6.76 3.90
N GLU A 81 -14.80 7.58 4.94
CA GLU A 81 -15.22 8.97 4.86
C GLU A 81 -14.25 9.70 3.94
N GLU A 82 -14.75 10.10 2.77
CA GLU A 82 -13.93 10.80 1.80
C GLU A 82 -13.50 12.15 2.40
N SER A 83 -12.19 12.31 2.54
CA SER A 83 -11.60 13.56 3.01
C SER A 83 -11.79 14.64 1.96
N SER A 84 -12.55 15.67 2.35
CA SER A 84 -12.60 17.04 1.83
C SER A 84 -13.20 17.36 0.44
N ALA A 85 -13.71 16.42 -0.36
CA ALA A 85 -14.40 16.80 -1.61
C ALA A 85 -15.44 15.79 -2.13
N GLY A 86 -16.54 15.62 -1.41
CA GLY A 86 -17.85 15.34 -2.03
C GLY A 86 -18.45 13.95 -1.79
N GLY A 87 -18.85 13.64 -0.56
CA GLY A 87 -19.86 12.61 -0.26
C GLY A 87 -19.29 11.26 0.15
N ASP A 88 -20.06 10.53 0.95
CA ASP A 88 -19.76 9.17 1.38
C ASP A 88 -19.66 8.24 0.15
N VAL A 89 -18.53 7.56 0.03
CA VAL A 89 -18.21 6.67 -1.10
C VAL A 89 -18.80 5.28 -0.89
N GLY A 90 -19.44 5.04 0.27
CA GLY A 90 -20.06 3.77 0.64
C GLY A 90 -19.07 2.60 0.69
N PRO A 91 -19.56 1.35 0.84
CA PRO A 91 -18.69 0.18 0.99
C PRO A 91 -17.91 -0.16 -0.28
N THR A 92 -16.84 -0.93 -0.10
CA THR A 92 -16.14 -1.61 -1.19
C THR A 92 -17.03 -2.72 -1.74
N ARG A 93 -17.57 -2.55 -2.95
CA ARG A 93 -18.43 -3.55 -3.62
C ARG A 93 -17.65 -4.56 -4.43
N ALA A 94 -16.47 -4.18 -4.91
CA ALA A 94 -15.56 -5.04 -5.62
C ALA A 94 -14.12 -4.64 -5.33
N LEU A 95 -13.24 -5.64 -5.25
CA LEU A 95 -11.81 -5.47 -5.11
C LEU A 95 -11.12 -5.94 -6.40
N VAL A 96 -10.34 -5.08 -7.02
CA VAL A 96 -9.51 -5.42 -8.19
C VAL A 96 -8.06 -5.44 -7.76
N LEU A 97 -7.38 -6.57 -7.96
CA LEU A 97 -5.94 -6.67 -7.82
C LEU A 97 -5.30 -6.49 -9.18
N ALA A 98 -4.39 -5.52 -9.30
CA ALA A 98 -3.73 -5.15 -10.54
C ALA A 98 -2.23 -4.91 -10.31
N SER A 99 -1.50 -4.60 -11.39
CA SER A 99 -0.09 -4.23 -11.33
C SER A 99 0.10 -2.85 -11.91
N ALA A 100 0.83 -2.00 -11.19
CA ALA A 100 1.30 -0.71 -11.70
C ALA A 100 2.57 -0.87 -12.57
N VAL A 101 3.02 -2.10 -12.81
CA VAL A 101 4.23 -2.45 -13.57
C VAL A 101 3.81 -3.11 -14.89
N GLU A 102 4.04 -2.43 -16.02
CA GLU A 102 3.59 -2.91 -17.34
C GLU A 102 4.14 -4.29 -17.72
N ALA A 103 5.37 -4.60 -17.31
CA ALA A 103 6.07 -5.81 -17.73
C ALA A 103 5.56 -7.10 -17.07
N CYS A 104 4.82 -7.01 -15.95
CA CYS A 104 4.38 -8.20 -15.21
C CYS A 104 3.27 -7.89 -14.20
N PHE A 105 2.40 -8.86 -13.96
CA PHE A 105 1.51 -8.84 -12.81
C PHE A 105 2.27 -9.07 -11.49
N CYS A 106 2.82 -10.27 -11.30
CA CYS A 106 3.73 -10.61 -10.21
C CYS A 106 4.69 -11.73 -10.61
N ALA A 107 5.89 -11.74 -10.03
CA ALA A 107 6.91 -12.76 -10.27
C ALA A 107 6.84 -13.96 -9.30
N GLY A 108 5.80 -14.03 -8.47
CA GLY A 108 5.68 -15.02 -7.39
C GLY A 108 6.50 -14.64 -6.16
N ALA A 109 6.95 -15.62 -5.38
CA ALA A 109 7.65 -15.38 -4.11
C ALA A 109 9.01 -14.69 -4.31
N ASP A 110 9.39 -13.80 -3.39
CA ASP A 110 10.72 -13.18 -3.40
C ASP A 110 11.82 -14.19 -3.02
N LEU A 111 12.50 -14.73 -4.04
CA LEU A 111 13.57 -15.71 -3.85
C LEU A 111 14.79 -15.15 -3.10
N LYS A 112 15.01 -13.82 -3.11
CA LYS A 112 16.10 -13.22 -2.33
C LYS A 112 15.79 -13.27 -0.85
N GLU A 113 14.56 -12.98 -0.45
CA GLU A 113 14.12 -13.13 0.94
C GLU A 113 14.11 -14.60 1.34
N ARG A 114 13.57 -15.51 0.50
CA ARG A 114 13.52 -16.95 0.79
C ARG A 114 14.89 -17.57 1.03
N ARG A 115 15.95 -17.05 0.41
CA ARG A 115 17.32 -17.52 0.66
C ARG A 115 17.75 -17.33 2.13
N GLY A 116 17.19 -16.33 2.82
CA GLY A 116 17.48 -16.06 4.22
C GLY A 116 16.55 -16.75 5.22
N PHE A 117 15.55 -17.51 4.75
CA PHE A 117 14.57 -18.12 5.65
C PHE A 117 15.17 -19.30 6.41
N THR A 118 14.81 -19.40 7.69
CA THR A 118 15.08 -20.56 8.54
C THR A 118 14.05 -21.67 8.30
N GLN A 119 14.33 -22.88 8.77
CA GLN A 119 13.39 -24.00 8.66
C GLN A 119 12.07 -23.71 9.38
N ALA A 120 12.11 -23.05 10.55
CA ALA A 120 10.92 -22.70 11.31
C ALA A 120 9.99 -21.73 10.55
N GLU A 121 10.53 -20.90 9.67
CA GLU A 121 9.75 -19.95 8.86
C GLU A 121 9.15 -20.59 7.59
N CYS A 122 9.61 -21.78 7.23
CA CYS A 122 9.12 -22.52 6.06
C CYS A 122 8.05 -23.57 6.42
N VAL A 123 7.83 -23.81 7.71
CA VAL A 123 6.88 -24.82 8.19
C VAL A 123 5.67 -24.09 8.76
N PHE A 124 4.48 -24.43 8.28
CA PHE A 124 3.23 -24.03 8.95
C PHE A 124 3.09 -24.89 10.21
N PRO A 125 2.93 -24.28 11.41
CA PRO A 125 2.61 -25.04 12.62
C PRO A 125 1.24 -25.71 12.54
#